data_AF-A0A4Q3KQI4-F1
#
_entry.id   AF-A0A4Q3KQI4-F1
#
_cell.length_a   1.000
_cell.length_b   1.000
_cell.length_c   1.000
_cell.angle_alpha   90.00
_cell.angle_beta   90.00
_cell.angle_gamma   90.00
#
_symmetry.space_group_name_H-M   'P 1'
#
loop_
_entity.id
_entity.type
_entity.pdbx_description
1 polymer ?
#
loop_
_entity_poly.entity_id
_entity_poly.type
_entity_poly.pdbx_seq_one_letter_code
_entity_poly.pdbx_strand_id
1 'polypeptide(L)'
;MNQAVAAIREQEAASHVPTHIVAVQGTRGWAGDVSFYEDHPITAGNGSQVAYEIHTYFNNTFFQERVVNPSKRLPMLIGEFGPPGNKDASQMHLSDAKELMVLARSLGIPHMAWTFNPRCGPSLLDDLLPKAACPVIGGPITLNNTWGQAFVAGMAAPWAL
;
A
#
# COMPACT_ATOMS: atom_id res chain seq x y z
N MET A 1 -2.63 17.99 -3.56
CA MET A 1 -3.17 16.85 -4.33
C MET A 1 -4.30 17.23 -5.29
N ASN A 2 -5.29 18.05 -4.91
CA ASN A 2 -6.41 18.40 -5.81
C ASN A 2 -5.97 18.96 -7.18
N GLN A 3 -4.98 19.87 -7.20
CA GLN A 3 -4.44 20.42 -8.46
C GLN A 3 -3.74 19.37 -9.32
N ALA A 4 -3.03 18.41 -8.71
CA ALA A 4 -2.39 17.32 -9.45
C ALA A 4 -3.43 16.39 -10.09
N VAL A 5 -4.50 16.08 -9.36
CA VAL A 5 -5.64 15.32 -9.91
C VAL A 5 -6.29 16.11 -11.06
N ALA A 6 -6.49 17.42 -10.92
CA ALA A 6 -7.04 18.26 -11.98
C ALA A 6 -6.17 18.21 -13.26
N ALA A 7 -4.85 18.31 -13.13
CA ALA A 7 -3.92 18.21 -14.25
C ALA A 7 -3.99 16.84 -14.94
N ILE A 8 -4.12 15.75 -14.17
CA ILE A 8 -4.33 14.40 -14.73
C ILE A 8 -5.65 14.35 -15.52
N ARG A 9 -6.75 14.86 -14.95
CA ARG A 9 -8.06 14.87 -15.62
C ARG A 9 -8.07 15.70 -16.91
N GLU A 10 -7.37 16.83 -16.92
CA GLU A 10 -7.18 17.65 -18.12
C GLU A 10 -6.45 16.88 -19.22
N GLN A 11 -5.37 16.17 -18.88
CA GLN A 11 -4.62 15.36 -19.83
C GLN A 11 -5.43 14.16 -20.35
N GLU A 12 -6.20 13.51 -19.49
CA GLU A 12 -7.10 12.40 -19.88
C GLU A 12 -8.14 12.87 -20.91
N ALA A 13 -8.77 14.01 -20.64
CA ALA A 13 -9.74 14.62 -21.56
C ALA A 13 -9.11 15.01 -22.89
N ALA A 14 -7.94 15.68 -22.87
CA ALA A 14 -7.22 16.05 -24.09
C ALA A 14 -6.79 14.83 -24.92
N SER A 15 -6.44 13.73 -24.25
CA SER A 15 -5.98 12.50 -24.90
C SER A 15 -7.13 11.55 -25.30
N HIS A 16 -8.38 11.89 -24.96
CA HIS A 16 -9.57 11.05 -25.19
C HIS A 16 -9.43 9.63 -24.63
N VAL A 17 -8.72 9.49 -23.51
CA VAL A 17 -8.57 8.20 -22.81
C VAL A 17 -9.61 8.08 -21.69
N PRO A 18 -9.97 6.86 -21.28
CA PRO A 18 -10.80 6.67 -20.10
C PRO A 18 -10.18 7.32 -18.86
N THR A 19 -11.04 7.79 -17.96
CA THR A 19 -10.61 8.25 -16.63
C THR A 19 -10.00 7.09 -15.86
N HIS A 20 -8.79 7.26 -15.33
CA HIS A 20 -8.10 6.25 -14.52
C HIS A 20 -8.36 6.47 -13.02
N ILE A 21 -8.13 5.42 -12.23
CA ILE A 21 -8.04 5.56 -10.77
C ILE A 21 -6.78 6.34 -10.42
N VAL A 22 -6.94 7.43 -9.66
CA VAL A 22 -5.83 8.19 -9.10
C VAL A 22 -5.71 7.88 -7.61
N ALA A 23 -4.61 7.24 -7.24
CA ALA A 23 -4.22 7.02 -5.85
C ALA A 23 -3.67 8.34 -5.28
N VAL A 24 -4.30 8.84 -4.23
CA VAL A 24 -3.91 10.08 -3.54
C VAL A 24 -3.33 9.71 -2.19
N GLN A 25 -2.03 9.92 -2.06
CA GLN A 25 -1.30 9.62 -0.83
C GLN A 25 -1.88 10.37 0.37
N GLY A 26 -1.98 9.62 1.47
CA GLY A 26 -2.25 10.11 2.80
C GLY A 26 -1.31 11.23 3.20
N THR A 27 -1.74 12.02 4.16
CA THR A 27 -0.94 13.06 4.79
C THR A 27 -0.13 12.48 5.95
N ARG A 28 0.98 13.15 6.31
CA ARG A 28 1.84 12.82 7.47
C ARG A 28 2.43 11.42 7.45
N GLY A 29 3.46 11.20 8.27
CA GLY A 29 4.03 9.87 8.52
C GLY A 29 4.30 9.04 7.26
N TRP A 30 4.80 9.67 6.18
CA TRP A 30 5.00 9.04 4.88
C TRP A 30 3.73 8.35 4.35
N ALA A 31 2.65 9.11 4.18
CA ALA A 31 1.32 8.63 3.80
C ALA A 31 0.62 7.75 4.85
N GLY A 32 0.92 7.95 6.14
CA GLY A 32 0.39 7.14 7.24
C GLY A 32 -0.98 7.55 7.78
N ASP A 33 -1.60 8.60 7.24
CA ASP A 33 -2.88 9.15 7.72
C ASP A 33 -3.72 9.79 6.60
N VAL A 34 -4.89 9.23 6.33
CA VAL A 34 -5.84 9.74 5.32
C VAL A 34 -6.96 10.62 5.90
N SER A 35 -7.00 10.83 7.22
CA SER A 35 -8.11 11.51 7.92
C SER A 35 -8.37 12.93 7.41
N PHE A 36 -7.33 13.65 6.96
CA PHE A 36 -7.48 14.97 6.36
C PHE A 36 -8.51 15.00 5.22
N TYR A 37 -8.55 13.94 4.41
CA TYR A 37 -9.41 13.85 3.23
C TYR A 37 -10.86 13.48 3.56
N GLU A 38 -11.18 13.12 4.81
CA GLU A 38 -12.55 12.86 5.24
C GLU A 38 -13.38 14.15 5.21
N ASP A 39 -12.78 15.26 5.62
CA ASP A 39 -13.40 16.59 5.60
C ASP A 39 -12.97 17.43 4.38
N HIS A 40 -11.91 17.01 3.68
CA HIS A 40 -11.34 17.73 2.53
C HIS A 40 -11.12 16.79 1.34
N PRO A 41 -12.18 16.13 0.81
CA PRO A 41 -12.02 15.20 -0.30
C PRO A 41 -11.54 15.92 -1.56
N ILE A 42 -10.89 15.17 -2.44
CA ILE A 42 -10.53 15.65 -3.77
C ILE A 42 -11.80 15.92 -4.58
N THR A 43 -11.93 17.15 -5.06
CA THR A 43 -13.08 17.63 -5.85
C THR A 43 -12.76 17.74 -7.33
N ALA A 44 -11.48 17.73 -7.71
CA ALA A 44 -11.06 17.73 -9.11
C ALA A 44 -11.68 16.54 -9.88
N GLY A 45 -12.19 16.78 -11.08
CA GLY A 45 -12.94 15.77 -11.85
C GLY A 45 -14.19 15.27 -11.13
N ASN A 46 -14.81 16.10 -10.29
CA ASN A 46 -15.94 15.76 -9.42
C ASN A 46 -15.62 14.60 -8.45
N GLY A 47 -14.35 14.42 -8.08
CA GLY A 47 -13.89 13.31 -7.23
C GLY A 47 -13.97 11.94 -7.91
N SER A 48 -14.21 11.90 -9.23
CA SER A 48 -14.35 10.65 -9.96
C SER A 48 -13.06 9.84 -9.94
N GLN A 49 -13.19 8.55 -9.64
CA GLN A 49 -12.09 7.57 -9.62
C GLN A 49 -10.87 8.04 -8.83
N VAL A 50 -11.11 8.58 -7.62
CA VAL A 50 -10.06 8.86 -6.64
C VAL A 50 -10.10 7.77 -5.57
N ALA A 51 -8.93 7.25 -5.22
CA ALA A 51 -8.76 6.38 -4.07
C ALA A 51 -7.67 6.96 -3.16
N TYR A 52 -7.82 6.83 -1.85
CA TYR A 52 -6.89 7.39 -0.86
C TYR A 52 -5.94 6.30 -0.37
N GLU A 53 -4.66 6.56 -0.57
CA GLU A 53 -3.58 5.62 -0.31
C GLU A 53 -3.01 5.82 1.08
N ILE A 54 -2.96 4.75 1.87
CA ILE A 54 -2.23 4.71 3.14
C ILE A 54 -1.01 3.79 3.04
N HIS A 55 0.09 4.22 3.66
CA HIS A 55 1.25 3.38 3.94
C HIS A 55 1.24 3.03 5.42
N THR A 56 1.38 1.75 5.76
CA THR A 56 1.35 1.33 7.17
C THR A 56 2.44 0.32 7.49
N TYR A 57 3.27 0.73 8.44
CA TYR A 57 4.27 -0.08 9.12
C TYR A 57 3.97 -0.16 10.61
N PHE A 58 2.75 0.22 11.01
CA PHE A 58 2.30 0.24 12.39
C PHE A 58 1.70 -1.13 12.76
N ASN A 59 1.80 -1.50 14.03
CA ASN A 59 1.18 -2.70 14.55
C ASN A 59 -0.37 -2.64 14.45
N ASN A 60 -1.02 -3.76 14.77
CA ASN A 60 -2.48 -3.89 14.64
C ASN A 60 -3.30 -2.95 15.53
N THR A 61 -2.72 -2.38 16.59
CA THR A 61 -3.44 -1.43 17.48
C THR A 61 -3.89 -0.16 16.75
N PHE A 62 -3.26 0.17 15.61
CA PHE A 62 -3.59 1.33 14.79
C PHE A 62 -4.59 1.01 13.66
N PHE A 63 -4.90 -0.26 13.38
CA PHE A 63 -5.73 -0.62 12.22
C PHE A 63 -7.15 -0.06 12.32
N GLN A 64 -7.72 0.00 13.52
CA GLN A 64 -9.07 0.54 13.70
C GLN A 64 -9.14 2.02 13.29
N GLU A 65 -8.18 2.83 13.77
CA GLU A 65 -8.15 4.26 13.52
C GLU A 65 -7.72 4.58 12.09
N ARG A 66 -6.75 3.85 11.54
CA ARG A 66 -6.08 4.24 10.29
C ARG A 66 -6.57 3.51 9.04
N VAL A 67 -7.25 2.38 9.20
CA VAL A 67 -7.75 1.56 8.09
C VAL A 67 -9.26 1.39 8.18
N VAL A 68 -9.77 0.83 9.29
CA VAL A 68 -11.19 0.48 9.42
C VAL A 68 -12.07 1.72 9.42
N ASN A 69 -11.81 2.70 10.28
CA ASN A 69 -12.65 3.89 10.38
C ASN A 69 -12.65 4.74 9.10
N PRO A 70 -11.49 5.02 8.46
CA PRO A 70 -11.48 5.82 7.24
C PRO A 70 -12.09 5.08 6.04
N SER A 71 -11.94 3.75 5.95
CA SER A 71 -12.51 2.96 4.84
C SER A 71 -14.05 3.00 4.75
N LYS A 72 -14.72 3.36 5.84
CA LYS A 72 -16.17 3.56 5.87
C LYS A 72 -16.62 4.85 5.17
N ARG A 73 -15.69 5.77 4.91
CA ARG A 73 -15.96 7.12 4.40
C ARG A 73 -15.21 7.42 3.11
N LEU A 74 -14.06 6.78 2.90
CA LEU A 74 -13.18 7.01 1.76
C LEU A 74 -12.94 5.69 1.01
N PRO A 75 -12.93 5.71 -0.34
CA PRO A 75 -12.37 4.61 -1.12
C PRO A 75 -10.87 4.54 -0.86
N MET A 76 -10.39 3.42 -0.32
CA MET A 76 -9.00 3.29 0.13
C MET A 76 -8.21 2.23 -0.62
N LEU A 77 -6.89 2.39 -0.63
CA LEU A 77 -5.93 1.34 -0.92
C LEU A 77 -4.77 1.41 0.08
N ILE A 78 -4.20 0.26 0.41
CA ILE A 78 -2.97 0.19 1.20
C ILE A 78 -1.82 0.08 0.22
N GLY A 79 -1.16 1.20 -0.07
CA GLY A 79 -0.15 1.27 -1.13
C GLY A 79 1.18 0.65 -0.73
N GLU A 80 1.42 0.58 0.58
CA GLU A 80 2.68 0.11 1.12
C GLU A 80 2.47 -0.46 2.53
N PHE A 81 2.93 -1.69 2.77
CA PHE A 81 3.02 -2.25 4.11
C PHE A 81 4.03 -3.39 4.16
N GLY A 82 4.48 -3.70 5.38
CA GLY A 82 5.30 -4.89 5.66
C GLY A 82 5.92 -4.79 7.05
N PRO A 83 6.53 -5.87 7.56
CA PRO A 83 7.13 -5.88 8.88
C PRO A 83 8.56 -5.32 8.87
N PRO A 84 8.85 -4.08 9.36
CA PRO A 84 10.17 -3.45 9.22
C PRO A 84 11.27 -4.04 10.12
N GLY A 85 11.00 -5.18 10.79
CA GLY A 85 11.98 -5.92 11.59
C GLY A 85 11.88 -5.70 13.10
N ASN A 86 10.69 -5.40 13.62
CA ASN A 86 10.36 -5.40 15.06
C ASN A 86 11.32 -4.55 15.93
N LYS A 87 11.66 -3.33 15.50
CA LYS A 87 12.59 -2.46 16.24
C LYS A 87 11.91 -1.67 17.35
N ASP A 88 10.59 -1.54 17.28
CA ASP A 88 9.74 -0.84 18.25
C ASP A 88 8.39 -1.57 18.36
N ALA A 89 7.81 -1.62 19.56
CA ALA A 89 6.50 -2.18 19.82
C ALA A 89 5.40 -1.52 18.97
N SER A 90 5.57 -0.28 18.53
CA SER A 90 4.64 0.41 17.63
C SER A 90 4.68 -0.11 16.18
N GLN A 91 5.71 -0.90 15.82
CA GLN A 91 5.93 -1.38 14.46
C GLN A 91 5.22 -2.70 14.17
N MET A 92 4.84 -2.86 12.92
CA MET A 92 4.21 -4.05 12.37
C MET A 92 5.10 -5.28 12.54
N HIS A 93 4.57 -6.31 13.18
CA HIS A 93 5.14 -7.65 13.18
C HIS A 93 4.61 -8.48 12.00
N LEU A 94 5.21 -9.63 11.72
CA LEU A 94 4.73 -10.53 10.67
C LEU A 94 3.27 -10.99 10.91
N SER A 95 2.87 -11.16 12.17
CA SER A 95 1.48 -11.46 12.54
C SER A 95 0.54 -10.34 12.11
N ASP A 96 0.93 -9.09 12.36
CA ASP A 96 0.12 -7.92 12.09
C ASP A 96 -0.01 -7.69 10.58
N ALA A 97 1.06 -7.95 9.82
CA ALA A 97 1.03 -7.90 8.36
C ALA A 97 0.04 -8.94 7.78
N LYS A 98 0.00 -10.15 8.34
CA LYS A 98 -0.98 -11.19 7.97
C LYS A 98 -2.39 -10.79 8.34
N GLU A 99 -2.58 -10.23 9.53
CA GLU A 99 -3.86 -9.70 9.99
C GLU A 99 -4.35 -8.57 9.07
N LEU A 100 -3.47 -7.65 8.67
CA LEU A 100 -3.80 -6.57 7.74
C LEU A 100 -4.26 -7.09 6.39
N MET A 101 -3.61 -8.12 5.83
CA MET A 101 -4.06 -8.73 4.56
C MET A 101 -5.47 -9.33 4.67
N VAL A 102 -5.77 -10.01 5.78
CA VAL A 102 -7.12 -10.55 6.05
C VAL A 102 -8.14 -9.42 6.21
N LEU A 103 -7.80 -8.42 7.03
CA LEU A 103 -8.64 -7.26 7.29
C LEU A 103 -8.94 -6.49 6.00
N ALA A 104 -7.90 -6.14 5.23
CA ALA A 104 -8.02 -5.40 3.98
C ALA A 104 -8.95 -6.12 3.00
N ARG A 105 -8.79 -7.45 2.83
CA ARG A 105 -9.72 -8.25 2.02
C ARG A 105 -11.15 -8.22 2.53
N SER A 106 -11.35 -8.36 3.85
CA SER A 106 -12.68 -8.32 4.45
C SER A 106 -13.40 -6.99 4.26
N LEU A 107 -12.64 -5.90 4.05
CA LEU A 107 -13.13 -4.56 3.78
C LEU A 107 -13.15 -4.22 2.28
N GLY A 108 -12.72 -5.13 1.40
CA GLY A 108 -12.59 -4.88 -0.03
C GLY A 108 -11.48 -3.88 -0.40
N ILE A 109 -10.48 -3.69 0.47
CA ILE A 109 -9.39 -2.74 0.28
C ILE A 109 -8.22 -3.43 -0.44
N PRO A 110 -7.83 -2.96 -1.65
CA PRO A 110 -6.62 -3.43 -2.33
C PRO A 110 -5.38 -3.10 -1.50
N HIS A 111 -4.38 -3.98 -1.51
CA HIS A 111 -3.15 -3.79 -0.74
C HIS A 111 -1.90 -4.30 -1.47
N MET A 112 -0.77 -3.63 -1.25
CA MET A 112 0.51 -3.95 -1.88
C MET A 112 1.63 -3.99 -0.83
N ALA A 113 2.39 -5.07 -0.81
CA ALA A 113 3.53 -5.19 0.08
C ALA A 113 4.73 -4.39 -0.42
N TRP A 114 5.42 -3.73 0.52
CA TRP A 114 6.80 -3.32 0.33
C TRP A 114 7.71 -4.53 0.54
N THR A 115 8.71 -4.79 -0.30
CA THR A 115 8.89 -4.39 -1.70
C THR A 115 9.58 -5.52 -2.46
N PHE A 116 9.47 -5.52 -3.78
CA PHE A 116 10.15 -6.49 -4.66
C PHE A 116 11.58 -6.05 -4.98
N ASN A 117 12.38 -5.78 -3.93
CA ASN A 117 13.78 -5.36 -4.02
C ASN A 117 14.58 -5.96 -2.86
N PRO A 118 15.61 -6.79 -3.11
CA PRO A 118 16.31 -7.55 -2.05
C PRO A 118 17.04 -6.68 -1.02
N ARG A 119 17.30 -5.41 -1.32
CA ARG A 119 18.10 -4.51 -0.47
C ARG A 119 17.33 -3.34 0.12
N CYS A 120 16.01 -3.37 -0.01
CA CYS A 120 15.13 -2.37 0.58
C CYS A 120 14.15 -3.08 1.50
N GLY A 121 14.37 -2.94 2.81
CA GLY A 121 13.53 -3.57 3.82
C GLY A 121 12.22 -2.82 4.05
N PRO A 122 11.14 -3.51 4.46
CA PRO A 122 10.99 -4.97 4.45
C PRO A 122 10.95 -5.50 3.01
N SER A 123 11.80 -6.48 2.68
CA SER A 123 11.86 -7.03 1.33
C SER A 123 11.06 -8.31 1.23
N LEU A 124 10.35 -8.51 0.12
CA LEU A 124 9.78 -9.80 -0.24
C LEU A 124 10.88 -10.78 -0.68
N LEU A 125 12.03 -10.28 -1.15
CA LEU A 125 13.09 -11.06 -1.76
C LEU A 125 14.25 -11.32 -0.80
N ASP A 126 14.93 -12.45 -0.99
CA ASP A 126 16.20 -12.68 -0.31
C ASP A 126 17.34 -11.89 -1.00
N ASP A 127 18.24 -11.29 -0.22
CA ASP A 127 19.49 -10.74 -0.76
C ASP A 127 20.51 -11.85 -0.97
N LEU A 128 20.45 -12.48 -2.14
CA LEU A 128 21.37 -13.55 -2.54
C LEU A 128 22.69 -13.01 -3.13
N LEU A 129 22.83 -11.70 -3.28
CA LEU A 129 23.95 -11.08 -3.95
C LEU A 129 25.03 -10.64 -2.95
N PRO A 130 26.33 -10.76 -3.30
CA PRO A 130 27.39 -10.14 -2.51
C PRO A 130 27.12 -8.65 -2.31
N LYS A 131 27.42 -8.10 -1.13
CA LYS A 131 27.11 -6.70 -0.75
C LYS A 131 27.55 -5.63 -1.77
N ALA A 132 28.61 -5.90 -2.54
CA ALA A 132 29.13 -4.98 -3.56
C ALA A 132 28.50 -5.17 -4.96
N ALA A 133 27.76 -6.24 -5.21
CA ALA A 133 27.16 -6.54 -6.51
C ALA A 133 25.82 -5.80 -6.66
N CYS A 134 25.54 -5.20 -7.82
CA CYS A 134 24.21 -4.68 -8.12
C CYS A 134 23.27 -5.80 -8.57
N PRO A 135 21.96 -5.74 -8.24
CA PRO A 135 20.98 -6.60 -8.89
C PRO A 135 21.03 -6.44 -10.41
N VAL A 136 21.15 -7.56 -11.13
CA VAL A 136 21.14 -7.59 -12.60
C VAL A 136 19.81 -8.10 -13.11
N ILE A 137 19.37 -7.61 -14.27
CA ILE A 137 18.19 -8.13 -14.97
C ILE A 137 18.40 -9.63 -15.22
N GLY A 138 17.42 -10.47 -14.85
CA GLY A 138 17.49 -11.93 -15.00
C GLY A 138 18.30 -12.66 -13.93
N GLY A 139 18.75 -11.97 -12.88
CA GLY A 139 19.36 -12.60 -11.70
C GLY A 139 18.38 -13.51 -10.93
N PRO A 140 18.90 -14.37 -10.03
CA PRO A 140 18.05 -15.25 -9.24
C PRO A 140 17.10 -14.45 -8.35
N ILE A 141 15.81 -14.78 -8.42
CA ILE A 141 14.75 -14.23 -7.57
C ILE A 141 14.29 -15.35 -6.65
N THR A 142 14.45 -15.18 -5.34
CA THR A 142 13.89 -16.10 -4.34
C THR A 142 13.03 -15.36 -3.33
N LEU A 143 11.89 -15.98 -3.01
CA LEU A 143 10.91 -15.52 -2.03
C LEU A 143 10.94 -16.46 -0.81
N ASN A 144 12.13 -16.82 -0.31
CA ASN A 144 12.26 -17.83 0.75
C ASN A 144 12.24 -17.23 2.17
N ASN A 145 12.41 -15.91 2.32
CA ASN A 145 12.21 -15.28 3.61
C ASN A 145 10.75 -15.36 4.06
N THR A 146 10.55 -15.28 5.38
CA THR A 146 9.25 -15.48 6.02
C THR A 146 8.21 -14.45 5.60
N TRP A 147 8.62 -13.22 5.24
CA TRP A 147 7.70 -12.19 4.77
C TRP A 147 7.22 -12.46 3.34
N GLY A 148 8.15 -12.72 2.42
CA GLY A 148 7.86 -13.09 1.03
C GLY A 148 6.94 -14.30 0.93
N GLN A 149 7.24 -15.37 1.67
CA GLN A 149 6.39 -16.56 1.73
C GLN A 149 5.00 -16.25 2.27
N ALA A 150 4.90 -15.47 3.35
CA ALA A 150 3.62 -15.10 3.94
C ALA A 150 2.76 -14.24 2.99
N PHE A 151 3.36 -13.29 2.27
CA PHE A 151 2.66 -12.44 1.33
C PHE A 151 2.15 -13.24 0.13
N VAL A 152 2.98 -14.10 -0.47
CA VAL A 152 2.56 -14.98 -1.58
C VAL A 152 1.44 -15.93 -1.16
N ALA A 153 1.54 -16.55 0.01
CA ALA A 153 0.46 -17.38 0.55
C ALA A 153 -0.82 -16.57 0.79
N GLY A 154 -0.69 -15.31 1.23
CA GLY A 154 -1.77 -14.36 1.33
C GLY A 154 -2.44 -14.11 -0.01
N MET A 155 -1.68 -13.79 -1.06
CA MET A 155 -2.19 -13.49 -2.41
C MET A 155 -2.86 -14.69 -3.08
N ALA A 156 -2.47 -15.92 -2.72
CA ALA A 156 -3.10 -17.13 -3.22
C ALA A 156 -4.51 -17.39 -2.64
N ALA A 157 -4.88 -16.71 -1.56
CA ALA A 157 -6.23 -16.81 -1.00
C ALA A 157 -7.24 -16.10 -1.93
N PRO A 158 -8.41 -16.70 -2.22
CA PRO A 158 -9.44 -16.05 -3.04
C PRO A 158 -9.87 -14.71 -2.45
N TRP A 159 -10.13 -13.74 -3.31
CA TRP A 159 -10.86 -12.54 -2.91
C TRP A 159 -12.30 -12.94 -2.65
N ALA A 160 -12.81 -12.72 -1.44
CA ALA A 160 -14.23 -12.89 -1.17
C ALA A 160 -14.98 -11.80 -1.95
N LEU A 161 -15.78 -12.21 -2.94
CA LEU A 161 -16.70 -11.35 -3.69
C LEU A 161 -18.04 -11.27 -2.96
#